data_AF-A0A383EG53-F1
#
_entry.id   AF-A0A383EG53-F1
#
_cell.length_a   1.000
_cell.length_b   1.000
_cell.length_c   1.000
_cell.angle_alpha   90.00
_cell.angle_beta   90.00
_cell.angle_gamma   90.00
#
_symmetry.space_group_name_H-M   'P 1'
#
loop_
_entity.id
_entity.type
_entity.pdbx_description
1 polymer ?
#
loop_
_entity_poly.entity_id
_entity_poly.type
_entity_poly.pdbx_seq_one_letter_code
_entity_poly.pdbx_strand_id
1 'polypeptide(L)'
;MINENLYKRFEEETISKFNRFEISKKDFNELKKSFKNKIVLISGAAGSIGSQFSKDIFKYNFKIKKIIFLDKDENMLTELNRELLLLKNFRKINRKFICSDLNSMDISDILLKDKVQFYLNFAAIKHVRSEENIQSIKYMFKTNSINFVPRKLMNLKKIFSIST
;
A
#
# COMPACT_ATOMS: atom_id res chain seq x y z
N MET A 1 1.90 -29.82 8.20
CA MET A 1 0.88 -28.94 8.79
C MET A 1 1.50 -28.25 10.00
N ILE A 2 1.52 -26.92 10.00
CA ILE A 2 1.99 -26.11 11.13
C ILE A 2 0.93 -26.25 12.24
N ASN A 3 1.35 -26.59 13.46
CA ASN A 3 0.44 -26.76 14.59
C ASN A 3 0.03 -25.37 15.13
N GLU A 4 -1.01 -24.77 14.55
CA GLU A 4 -1.50 -23.43 14.91
C GLU A 4 -1.71 -23.26 16.43
N ASN A 5 -2.16 -24.30 17.12
CA ASN A 5 -2.37 -24.27 18.57
C ASN A 5 -1.06 -24.13 19.36
N LEU A 6 0.04 -24.71 18.88
CA LEU A 6 1.35 -24.60 19.53
C LEU A 6 1.91 -23.18 19.40
N TYR A 7 1.85 -22.59 18.20
CA TYR A 7 2.35 -21.23 17.97
C TYR A 7 1.51 -20.17 18.69
N LYS A 8 0.19 -20.35 18.71
CA LYS A 8 -0.72 -19.42 19.40
C LYS A 8 -0.39 -19.29 20.90
N ARG A 9 -0.07 -20.41 21.56
CA ARG A 9 0.39 -20.39 22.95
C ARG A 9 1.69 -19.59 23.11
N PHE A 10 2.68 -19.80 22.24
CA PHE A 10 3.94 -19.03 22.30
C PHE A 10 3.73 -17.55 22.00
N GLU A 11 2.86 -17.20 21.04
CA GLU A 11 2.49 -15.81 20.77
C GLU A 11 1.85 -15.15 21.99
N GLU A 12 0.92 -15.83 22.67
CA GLU A 12 0.28 -15.33 23.90
C GLU A 12 1.28 -15.13 25.07
N GLU A 13 2.32 -15.96 25.15
CA GLU A 13 3.39 -15.87 26.16
C GLU A 13 4.44 -14.79 25.81
N THR A 14 4.76 -14.58 24.54
CA THR A 14 5.89 -13.71 24.10
C THR A 14 5.46 -12.34 23.58
N ILE A 15 4.33 -12.24 22.88
CA ILE A 15 3.82 -10.98 22.35
C ILE A 15 3.13 -10.22 23.48
N SER A 16 3.61 -9.01 23.75
CA SER A 16 2.97 -8.13 24.74
C SER A 16 1.47 -8.00 24.44
N LYS A 17 0.64 -8.29 25.45
CA LYS A 17 -0.82 -8.08 25.40
C LYS A 17 -1.21 -6.61 25.24
N PHE A 18 -0.29 -5.69 25.53
CA PHE A 18 -0.52 -4.27 25.35
C PHE A 18 -0.38 -3.90 23.87
N ASN A 19 -1.47 -3.41 23.27
CA ASN A 19 -1.45 -2.94 21.89
C ASN A 19 -0.71 -1.60 21.80
N ARG A 20 0.62 -1.67 21.68
CA ARG A 20 1.51 -0.50 21.52
C ARG A 20 1.22 0.31 20.25
N PHE A 21 0.43 -0.23 19.32
CA PHE A 21 0.15 0.36 18.02
C PHE A 21 -1.31 0.85 17.91
N GLU A 22 -2.04 0.87 19.03
CA GLU A 22 -3.41 1.41 19.02
C GLU A 22 -3.39 2.90 18.65
N ILE A 23 -4.16 3.25 17.63
CA ILE A 23 -4.27 4.63 17.16
C ILE A 23 -5.07 5.43 18.19
N SER A 24 -4.46 6.48 18.75
CA SER A 24 -5.17 7.36 19.68
C SER A 24 -6.39 8.01 19.02
N LYS A 25 -7.41 8.34 19.82
CA LYS A 25 -8.63 9.01 19.31
C LYS A 25 -8.31 10.33 18.60
N LYS A 26 -7.28 11.04 19.05
CA LYS A 26 -6.82 12.31 18.44
C LYS A 26 -6.25 12.04 17.04
N ASP A 27 -5.32 11.10 16.93
CA ASP A 27 -4.67 10.77 15.66
C ASP A 27 -5.66 10.18 14.66
N PHE A 28 -6.58 9.34 15.14
CA PHE A 28 -7.65 8.79 14.30
C PHE A 28 -8.53 9.89 13.68
N ASN A 29 -8.89 10.91 14.46
CA ASN A 29 -9.67 12.04 13.97
C ASN A 29 -8.87 12.88 12.97
N GLU A 30 -7.57 13.06 13.18
CA GLU A 30 -6.69 13.74 12.24
C GLU A 30 -6.58 12.97 10.92
N LEU A 31 -6.34 11.66 10.97
CA LEU A 31 -6.30 10.79 9.79
C LEU A 31 -7.63 10.87 9.01
N LYS A 32 -8.76 10.78 9.71
CA LYS A 32 -10.08 10.86 9.08
C LYS A 32 -10.30 12.20 8.37
N LYS A 33 -9.83 13.31 8.95
CA LYS A 33 -9.86 14.64 8.30
C LYS A 33 -8.88 14.70 7.11
N SER A 34 -7.67 14.18 7.27
CA SER A 34 -6.61 14.18 6.26
C SER A 34 -7.02 13.44 4.99
N PHE A 35 -7.59 12.23 5.12
CA PHE A 35 -8.02 11.39 3.99
C PHE A 35 -9.36 11.81 3.36
N LYS A 36 -10.12 12.70 4.02
CA LYS A 36 -11.45 13.13 3.55
C LYS A 36 -11.38 13.72 2.13
N ASN A 37 -12.17 13.15 1.22
CA ASN A 37 -12.30 13.56 -0.19
C ASN A 37 -10.98 13.59 -0.97
N LYS A 38 -9.96 12.83 -0.53
CA LYS A 38 -8.68 12.73 -1.24
C LYS A 38 -8.72 11.72 -2.36
N ILE A 39 -7.85 11.93 -3.34
CA ILE A 39 -7.50 10.93 -4.36
C ILE A 39 -6.18 10.30 -3.94
N VAL A 40 -6.20 8.98 -3.73
CA VAL A 40 -5.07 8.21 -3.16
C VAL A 40 -4.58 7.22 -4.21
N LEU A 41 -3.27 7.16 -4.40
CA LEU A 41 -2.59 6.14 -5.19
C LEU A 41 -1.74 5.28 -4.25
N ILE A 42 -1.90 3.97 -4.36
CA ILE A 42 -1.15 2.96 -3.61
C ILE A 42 -0.34 2.14 -4.61
N SER A 43 0.99 2.26 -4.58
CA SER A 43 1.91 1.39 -5.33
C SER A 43 2.36 0.22 -4.49
N GLY A 44 2.56 -0.95 -5.10
CA GLY A 44 2.81 -2.18 -4.34
C GLY A 44 1.57 -2.61 -3.55
N ALA A 45 0.40 -2.30 -4.09
CA ALA A 45 -0.89 -2.49 -3.41
C ALA A 45 -1.18 -3.95 -3.08
N ALA A 46 -0.71 -4.89 -3.90
CA ALA A 46 -0.93 -6.31 -3.71
C ALA A 46 0.15 -6.97 -2.83
N GLY A 47 1.25 -6.27 -2.54
CA GLY A 47 2.26 -6.71 -1.60
C GLY A 47 1.73 -6.85 -0.16
N SER A 48 2.47 -7.54 0.71
CA SER A 48 2.01 -7.87 2.07
C SER A 48 1.61 -6.64 2.89
N ILE A 49 2.39 -5.55 2.84
CA ILE A 49 2.08 -4.32 3.59
C ILE A 49 1.03 -3.47 2.87
N GLY A 50 1.14 -3.33 1.54
CA GLY A 50 0.19 -2.54 0.75
C GLY A 50 -1.23 -3.10 0.79
N SER A 51 -1.38 -4.42 0.78
CA SER A 51 -2.69 -5.09 0.83
C SER A 51 -3.33 -4.94 2.21
N GLN A 52 -2.56 -5.14 3.28
CA GLN A 52 -3.03 -4.93 4.65
C GLN A 52 -3.43 -3.47 4.88
N PHE A 53 -2.60 -2.51 4.46
CA PHE A 53 -2.92 -1.10 4.54
C PHE A 53 -4.20 -0.74 3.75
N SER A 54 -4.37 -1.33 2.56
CA SER A 54 -5.57 -1.17 1.75
C SER A 54 -6.82 -1.67 2.48
N LYS A 55 -6.77 -2.84 3.13
CA LYS A 55 -7.86 -3.37 3.96
C LYS A 55 -8.17 -2.45 5.14
N ASP A 56 -7.14 -1.95 5.82
CA ASP A 56 -7.28 -1.10 6.99
C ASP A 56 -7.93 0.25 6.66
N ILE A 57 -7.62 0.85 5.50
CA ILE A 57 -8.30 2.06 5.02
C ILE A 57 -9.83 1.91 5.04
N PHE A 58 -10.34 0.76 4.60
CA PHE A 58 -11.77 0.50 4.54
C PHE A 58 -12.34 0.06 5.88
N LYS A 59 -11.58 -0.70 6.67
CA LYS A 59 -11.93 -1.09 8.05
C LYS A 59 -12.14 0.15 8.93
N TYR A 60 -11.27 1.15 8.82
CA TYR A 60 -11.37 2.43 9.52
C TYR A 60 -12.36 3.41 8.89
N ASN A 61 -13.03 3.02 7.80
CA ASN A 61 -14.14 3.75 7.21
C ASN A 61 -13.76 5.18 6.75
N PHE A 62 -12.53 5.37 6.26
CA PHE A 62 -12.07 6.66 5.76
C PHE A 62 -12.84 7.08 4.50
N LYS A 63 -13.27 8.35 4.45
CA LYS A 63 -14.05 8.91 3.33
C LYS A 63 -13.13 9.37 2.20
N ILE A 64 -12.64 8.45 1.39
CA ILE A 64 -11.77 8.74 0.24
C ILE A 64 -12.63 8.99 -1.02
N LYS A 65 -12.22 9.94 -1.88
CA LYS A 65 -12.93 10.27 -3.12
C LYS A 65 -12.67 9.24 -4.20
N LYS A 66 -11.41 8.88 -4.39
CA LYS A 66 -10.96 7.87 -5.35
C LYS A 66 -9.71 7.18 -4.85
N ILE A 67 -9.63 5.87 -5.07
CA ILE A 67 -8.44 5.07 -4.75
C ILE A 67 -7.93 4.38 -6.02
N ILE A 68 -6.62 4.38 -6.20
CA ILE A 68 -5.95 3.72 -7.32
C ILE A 68 -4.95 2.73 -6.73
N PHE A 69 -5.11 1.46 -7.09
CA PHE A 69 -4.21 0.39 -6.70
C PHE A 69 -3.31 0.06 -7.89
N LEU A 70 -2.00 0.11 -7.68
CA LEU A 70 -0.98 -0.18 -8.67
C LEU A 70 -0.09 -1.32 -8.14
N ASP A 71 0.00 -2.39 -8.91
CA ASP A 71 0.94 -3.48 -8.67
C ASP A 71 1.29 -4.18 -9.98
N LYS A 72 2.43 -4.87 -10.04
CA LYS A 72 2.82 -5.67 -11.22
C LYS A 72 2.28 -7.10 -11.15
N ASP A 73 1.92 -7.57 -9.96
CA ASP A 73 1.37 -8.90 -9.77
C ASP A 73 -0.14 -8.89 -10.00
N GLU A 74 -0.56 -9.29 -11.20
CA GLU A 74 -1.97 -9.34 -11.59
C GLU A 74 -2.79 -10.26 -10.67
N ASN A 75 -2.25 -11.44 -10.35
CA ASN A 75 -2.95 -12.44 -9.55
C ASN A 75 -3.23 -11.88 -8.15
N MET A 76 -2.21 -11.34 -7.49
CA MET A 76 -2.37 -10.79 -6.14
C MET A 76 -3.24 -9.53 -6.13
N LEU A 77 -3.21 -8.74 -7.21
CA LEU A 77 -4.09 -7.58 -7.36
C LEU A 77 -5.55 -7.99 -7.52
N THR A 78 -5.81 -9.08 -8.24
CA THR A 78 -7.13 -9.71 -8.37
C THR A 78 -7.62 -10.27 -7.03
N GLU A 79 -6.76 -10.95 -6.27
CA GLU A 79 -7.11 -11.41 -4.92
C GLU A 79 -7.42 -10.25 -3.98
N LEU A 80 -6.59 -9.20 -3.96
CA LEU A 80 -6.88 -8.00 -3.18
C LEU A 80 -8.24 -7.41 -3.54
N ASN A 81 -8.58 -7.32 -4.82
CA ASN A 81 -9.90 -6.83 -5.24
C ASN A 81 -11.04 -7.71 -4.71
N ARG A 82 -10.90 -9.04 -4.73
CA ARG A 82 -11.88 -9.99 -4.17
C ARG A 82 -12.07 -9.77 -2.67
N GLU A 83 -10.98 -9.65 -1.91
CA GLU A 83 -11.03 -9.40 -0.47
C GLU A 83 -11.69 -8.05 -0.15
N LEU A 84 -11.35 -6.99 -0.88
CA LEU A 84 -11.91 -5.66 -0.67
C LEU A 84 -13.41 -5.60 -1.04
N LEU A 85 -13.87 -6.37 -2.03
CA LEU A 85 -15.28 -6.46 -2.42
C LEU A 85 -16.21 -7.01 -1.32
N LEU A 86 -15.66 -7.73 -0.34
CA LEU A 86 -16.38 -8.23 0.82
C LEU A 86 -16.66 -7.10 1.84
N LEU A 87 -15.96 -5.96 1.75
CA LEU A 87 -16.12 -4.83 2.66
C LEU A 87 -17.28 -3.93 2.21
N LYS A 88 -18.25 -3.70 3.11
CA LYS A 88 -19.50 -2.96 2.82
C LYS A 88 -19.31 -1.61 2.10
N ASN A 89 -18.25 -0.87 2.44
CA ASN A 89 -18.01 0.47 1.89
C ASN A 89 -17.24 0.49 0.58
N PHE A 90 -16.59 -0.61 0.21
CA PHE A 90 -15.73 -0.66 -0.97
C PHE A 90 -16.53 -0.50 -2.27
N ARG A 91 -17.77 -1.00 -2.31
CA ARG A 91 -18.62 -0.91 -3.50
C ARG A 91 -18.98 0.53 -3.89
N LYS A 92 -18.98 1.45 -2.93
CA LYS A 92 -19.40 2.85 -3.12
C LYS A 92 -18.26 3.78 -3.51
N ILE A 93 -17.00 3.35 -3.41
CA ILE A 93 -15.85 4.18 -3.73
C ILE A 93 -15.49 4.08 -5.22
N ASN A 94 -15.11 5.21 -5.83
CA ASN A 94 -14.49 5.19 -7.15
C ASN A 94 -13.10 4.56 -7.03
N ARG A 95 -12.87 3.47 -7.74
CA ARG A 95 -11.65 2.67 -7.63
C ARG A 95 -11.11 2.29 -9.00
N LYS A 96 -9.78 2.18 -9.09
CA LYS A 96 -9.08 1.70 -10.27
C LYS A 96 -7.99 0.74 -9.85
N PHE A 97 -7.90 -0.40 -10.53
CA PHE A 97 -6.79 -1.34 -10.41
C PHE A 97 -5.95 -1.21 -11.68
N ILE A 98 -4.65 -1.04 -11.51
CA ILE A 98 -3.68 -0.91 -12.60
C ILE A 98 -2.65 -2.01 -12.40
N CYS A 99 -2.62 -2.97 -13.34
CA CYS A 99 -1.56 -3.95 -13.41
C CYS A 99 -0.42 -3.38 -14.26
N SER A 100 0.65 -2.90 -13.62
CA SER A 100 1.85 -2.38 -14.29
C SER A 100 3.04 -2.35 -13.34
N ASP A 101 4.24 -2.42 -13.91
CA ASP A 101 5.49 -2.19 -13.18
C ASP A 101 5.73 -0.68 -13.01
N LEU A 102 6.25 -0.27 -11.85
CA LEU A 102 6.67 1.11 -11.60
C LEU A 102 7.78 1.57 -12.55
N ASN A 103 8.58 0.64 -13.04
CA ASN A 103 9.70 0.93 -13.94
C ASN A 103 9.29 1.01 -15.42
N SER A 104 8.06 0.58 -15.76
CA SER A 104 7.56 0.60 -17.15
C SER A 104 6.66 1.80 -17.46
N MET A 105 6.38 2.66 -16.48
CA MET A 105 5.54 3.84 -16.64
C MET A 105 6.06 5.03 -15.84
N ASP A 106 5.78 6.25 -16.31
CA ASP A 106 5.98 7.44 -15.48
C ASP A 106 4.78 7.60 -14.54
N ILE A 107 5.03 7.38 -13.24
CA ILE A 107 4.03 7.58 -12.19
C ILE A 107 3.43 9.00 -12.24
N SER A 108 4.20 9.98 -12.71
CA SER A 108 3.78 11.38 -12.87
C SER A 108 2.55 11.51 -13.78
N ASP A 109 2.43 10.67 -14.81
CA ASP A 109 1.29 10.71 -15.73
C ASP A 109 -0.01 10.31 -15.03
N ILE A 110 0.05 9.28 -14.18
CA ILE A 110 -1.09 8.87 -13.35
C ILE A 110 -1.43 9.97 -12.35
N LEU A 111 -0.42 10.53 -11.68
CA LEU A 111 -0.61 11.59 -10.71
C LEU A 111 -1.30 12.82 -11.30
N LEU A 112 -0.92 13.20 -12.53
CA LEU A 112 -1.48 14.34 -13.25
C LEU A 112 -2.89 14.04 -13.77
N LYS A 113 -3.07 12.92 -14.48
CA LYS A 113 -4.34 12.53 -15.09
C LYS A 113 -5.44 12.37 -14.05
N ASP A 114 -5.12 11.70 -12.95
CA ASP A 114 -6.10 11.42 -11.88
C ASP A 114 -6.10 12.49 -10.77
N LYS A 115 -5.25 13.52 -10.85
CA LYS A 115 -5.09 14.57 -9.84
C LYS A 115 -4.87 14.01 -8.43
N VAL A 116 -3.99 13.01 -8.34
CA VAL A 116 -3.68 12.30 -7.09
C VAL A 116 -3.11 13.28 -6.07
N GLN A 117 -3.59 13.17 -4.84
CA GLN A 117 -3.16 14.03 -3.73
C GLN A 117 -2.27 13.28 -2.75
N PHE A 118 -2.54 12.00 -2.48
CA PHE A 118 -1.70 11.16 -1.63
C PHE A 118 -1.10 10.04 -2.47
N TYR A 119 0.24 9.98 -2.50
CA TYR A 119 0.98 8.88 -3.10
C TYR A 119 1.62 8.04 -2.00
N LEU A 120 1.22 6.77 -1.91
CA LEU A 120 1.65 5.85 -0.88
C LEU A 120 2.37 4.68 -1.56
N ASN A 121 3.69 4.65 -1.45
CA ASN A 121 4.53 3.67 -2.11
C ASN A 121 4.92 2.53 -1.16
N PHE A 122 4.42 1.33 -1.44
CA PHE A 122 4.75 0.09 -0.74
C PHE A 122 5.52 -0.89 -1.63
N ALA A 123 5.83 -0.51 -2.87
CA ALA A 123 6.54 -1.36 -3.81
C ALA A 123 8.04 -1.34 -3.52
N ALA A 124 8.63 -2.51 -3.32
CA ALA A 124 10.07 -2.67 -3.13
C ALA A 124 10.53 -4.07 -3.53
N ILE A 125 11.81 -4.17 -3.89
CA ILE A 125 12.53 -5.44 -3.88
C ILE A 125 13.23 -5.56 -2.52
N LYS A 126 12.82 -6.56 -1.74
CA LYS A 126 13.17 -6.68 -0.31
C LYS A 126 14.05 -7.89 0.04
N HIS A 127 14.17 -8.87 -0.84
CA HIS A 127 14.88 -10.11 -0.55
C HIS A 127 16.36 -9.95 -0.90
N VAL A 128 17.23 -10.05 0.11
CA VAL A 128 18.70 -9.92 0.00
C VAL A 128 19.29 -10.84 -1.08
N ARG A 129 18.74 -12.05 -1.28
CA ARG A 129 19.17 -12.97 -2.35
C ARG A 129 19.08 -12.37 -3.76
N SER A 130 18.28 -11.33 -3.96
CA SER A 130 18.19 -10.63 -5.25
C SER A 130 19.47 -9.86 -5.60
N GLU A 131 20.39 -9.69 -4.65
CA GLU A 131 21.67 -9.01 -4.85
C GLU A 131 22.70 -9.88 -5.57
N GLU A 132 22.49 -11.19 -5.67
CA GLU A 132 23.44 -12.11 -6.31
C GLU A 132 23.51 -11.93 -7.85
N ASN A 133 22.50 -11.32 -8.46
CA ASN A 133 22.41 -11.14 -9.91
C ASN A 133 22.41 -9.65 -10.29
N ILE A 134 23.29 -9.26 -11.22
CA ILE A 134 23.43 -7.87 -11.67
C ILE A 134 22.14 -7.27 -12.26
N GLN A 135 21.31 -8.06 -12.94
CA GLN A 135 20.04 -7.59 -13.49
C GLN A 135 19.02 -7.34 -12.37
N SER A 136 18.99 -8.23 -11.38
CA SER A 136 18.16 -8.07 -10.19
C SER A 136 18.58 -6.86 -9.36
N ILE A 137 19.88 -6.60 -9.20
CA ILE A 137 20.40 -5.37 -8.56
C ILE A 137 19.96 -4.12 -9.33
N LYS A 138 20.13 -4.10 -10.66
CA LYS A 138 19.70 -2.95 -11.48
C LYS A 138 18.20 -2.68 -11.32
N TYR A 139 17.40 -3.74 -11.32
CA TYR A 139 15.95 -3.65 -11.13
C TYR A 139 15.60 -3.17 -9.71
N MET A 140 16.29 -3.67 -8.68
CA MET A 140 16.16 -3.22 -7.30
C MET A 140 16.49 -1.72 -7.17
N PHE A 141 17.61 -1.27 -7.73
CA PHE A 141 18.01 0.14 -7.68
C PHE A 141 17.01 1.05 -8.40
N LYS A 142 16.51 0.62 -9.56
CA LYS A 142 15.44 1.33 -10.27
C LYS A 142 14.17 1.45 -9.42
N THR A 143 13.74 0.36 -8.81
CA THR A 143 12.49 0.28 -8.04
C THR A 143 12.57 1.04 -6.71
N ASN A 144 13.62 0.80 -5.94
CA ASN A 144 13.76 1.27 -4.57
C ASN A 144 14.39 2.68 -4.49
N SER A 145 15.10 3.15 -5.53
CA SER A 145 15.87 4.40 -5.47
C SER A 145 15.59 5.39 -6.60
N ILE A 146 15.49 4.96 -7.86
CA ILE A 146 15.34 5.91 -8.98
C ILE A 146 13.87 6.31 -9.18
N ASN A 147 12.97 5.33 -9.23
CA ASN A 147 11.57 5.53 -9.62
C ASN A 147 10.61 5.50 -8.42
N PHE A 148 11.14 5.41 -7.18
CA PHE A 148 10.31 5.27 -5.98
C PHE A 148 9.49 6.54 -5.65
N VAL A 149 9.93 7.71 -6.11
CA VAL A 149 9.26 9.01 -5.92
C VAL A 149 8.98 9.67 -7.27
N PRO A 150 7.80 10.28 -7.46
CA PRO A 150 7.49 11.03 -8.67
C PRO A 150 8.41 12.23 -8.88
N ARG A 151 8.83 12.45 -10.12
CA ARG A 151 9.62 13.63 -10.49
C ARG A 151 8.78 14.92 -10.46
N LYS A 152 7.48 14.83 -10.75
CA LYS A 152 6.56 15.97 -10.76
C LYS A 152 5.57 15.89 -9.60
N LEU A 153 5.57 16.92 -8.75
CA LEU A 153 4.82 16.95 -7.48
C LEU A 153 3.47 17.67 -7.54
N MET A 154 3.03 18.16 -8.72
CA MET A 154 2.07 19.28 -8.82
C MET A 154 0.78 19.19 -7.98
N ASN A 155 0.13 18.03 -7.88
CA ASN A 155 -1.11 17.86 -7.11
C ASN A 155 -0.91 17.17 -5.75
N LEU A 156 0.31 16.72 -5.46
CA LEU A 156 0.62 15.94 -4.28
C LEU A 156 0.65 16.81 -3.03
N LYS A 157 -0.05 16.33 -2.01
CA LYS A 157 -0.07 16.89 -0.67
C LYS A 157 0.71 16.04 0.32
N LYS A 158 0.78 14.73 0.08
CA LYS A 158 1.52 13.78 0.90
C LYS A 158 2.14 12.69 0.04
N ILE A 159 3.38 12.35 0.36
CA ILE A 159 4.08 11.17 -0.13
C ILE A 159 4.44 10.34 1.09
N PHE A 160 4.22 9.04 0.99
CA PHE A 160 4.66 8.05 1.95
C PHE A 160 5.41 6.96 1.21
N SER A 161 6.54 6.52 1.74
CA SER A 161 7.27 5.35 1.27
C SER A 161 7.74 4.56 2.47
N ILE A 162 7.77 3.23 2.34
CA ILE A 162 8.42 2.39 3.34
C ILE A 162 9.93 2.54 3.20
N SER A 163 10.61 2.57 4.34
CA SER A 163 12.04 2.36 4.47
C SER A 163 12.29 1.21 5.44
N THR A 164 13.42 0.54 5.28
CA THR A 164 13.97 -0.47 6.21
C THR A 164 15.36 -0.06 6.63
#